data_AF-A0A925FG37-F1
#
_entry.id   AF-A0A925FG37-F1
#
_cell.length_a   1.000
_cell.length_b   1.000
_cell.length_c   1.000
_cell.angle_alpha   90.00
_cell.angle_beta   90.00
_cell.angle_gamma   90.00
#
_symmetry.space_group_name_H-M   'P 1'
#
loop_
_entity.id
_entity.type
_entity.pdbx_description
1 polymer ?
#
loop_
_entity_poly.entity_id
_entity_poly.type
_entity_poly.pdbx_seq_one_letter_code
_entity_poly.pdbx_strand_id
1 'polypeptide(L)'
;MRFNQLTRDHDAVVNYEGARAYALDPALELYSAVVTASLSGNQFYEKESEKLTRIRELVAKADPRFVAQLAVYARQQMHLRSIPLVLAVELARIHRGDDLVGRLVARVVQRADEITELLACYVAANERRGSKQLGGLSKQVQHGLAEAFNRFDAYQFAKYNRAGAAVSLRDALFLVHPQAKSSAQQVVFDQIATTALPVPYTWETELSALGQGGFEGETARQIAVRQTWETLIASGNVGYMALLRNLRNILAAGVSREALAHVCRVLSNAHNVANARQLPFRYLAAYRELNGFPSGRVPLVLDALETAVAHAAVNIPGFGEETRVVLAADVSSSMQRPISPRSKIQNFDIGLMLAMLLQSRCRNVTTGIFGDRWKTIQLPRQNVLANVEEFHRREGEVGYSTNGHLVVQDLFDRREVVDKILLFTDCQLWNS
;
A
#
# COMPACT_ATOMS: atom_id res chain seq x y z
N MET A 1 -17.62 8.18 11.81
CA MET A 1 -17.20 8.02 13.22
C MET A 1 -16.88 9.38 13.80
N ARG A 2 -17.39 9.70 15.00
CA ARG A 2 -16.97 10.88 15.77
C ARG A 2 -15.86 10.41 16.73
N PHE A 3 -14.67 10.99 16.64
CA PHE A 3 -13.48 10.50 17.35
C PHE A 3 -13.35 10.95 18.82
N ASN A 4 -14.36 11.61 19.41
CA ASN A 4 -14.28 12.22 20.75
C ASN A 4 -15.51 11.91 21.61
N GLN A 5 -15.96 10.65 21.67
CA GLN A 5 -16.92 10.25 22.69
C GLN A 5 -16.16 9.74 23.90
N LEU A 6 -16.47 10.28 25.08
CA LEU A 6 -16.03 9.71 26.36
C LEU A 6 -16.72 8.37 26.52
N THR A 7 -16.05 7.30 26.10
CA THR A 7 -16.51 5.94 26.35
C THR A 7 -16.30 5.64 27.83
N ARG A 8 -17.36 5.82 28.62
CA ARG A 8 -17.43 5.34 30.00
C ARG A 8 -17.80 3.86 29.92
N ASP A 9 -16.95 3.03 30.52
CA ASP A 9 -17.02 1.57 30.57
C ASP A 9 -16.67 0.84 29.27
N HIS A 10 -15.40 0.48 29.12
CA HIS A 10 -14.98 -0.65 28.29
C HIS A 10 -14.38 -1.73 29.18
N ASP A 11 -14.67 -2.98 28.86
CA ASP A 11 -13.98 -4.15 29.39
C ASP A 11 -12.48 -3.97 29.19
N ALA A 12 -11.76 -3.87 30.31
CA ALA A 12 -10.31 -3.86 30.30
C ALA A 12 -9.83 -5.21 29.77
N VAL A 13 -9.11 -5.19 28.65
CA VAL A 13 -8.45 -6.37 28.09
C VAL A 13 -6.96 -6.28 28.36
N VAL A 14 -6.24 -7.33 27.99
CA VAL A 14 -4.79 -7.40 28.11
C VAL A 14 -4.21 -7.42 26.70
N ASN A 15 -3.18 -6.61 26.44
CA ASN A 15 -2.46 -6.65 25.16
C ASN A 15 -1.51 -7.86 25.09
N TYR A 16 -0.74 -7.99 24.01
CA TYR A 16 0.16 -9.13 23.85
C TYR A 16 1.25 -9.20 24.93
N GLU A 17 1.62 -8.04 25.49
CA GLU A 17 2.67 -7.87 26.51
C GLU A 17 2.14 -7.96 27.95
N GLY A 18 0.88 -8.33 28.16
CA GLY A 18 0.33 -8.48 29.52
C GLY A 18 -0.17 -7.18 30.17
N ALA A 19 -0.13 -6.05 29.45
CA ALA A 19 -0.56 -4.76 29.97
C ALA A 19 -2.04 -4.47 29.71
N ARG A 20 -2.63 -3.58 30.52
CA ARG A 20 -4.03 -3.17 30.39
C ARG A 20 -4.27 -2.40 29.09
N ALA A 21 -5.27 -2.82 28.33
CA ALA A 21 -5.72 -2.18 27.10
C ALA A 21 -7.25 -2.11 27.04
N TYR A 22 -7.78 -1.47 26.01
CA TYR A 22 -9.23 -1.33 25.79
C TYR A 22 -9.69 -2.20 24.62
N ALA A 23 -10.79 -2.91 24.81
CA ALA A 23 -11.45 -3.63 23.72
C ALA A 23 -12.00 -2.63 22.69
N LEU A 24 -11.69 -2.85 21.41
CA LEU A 24 -12.33 -2.11 20.32
C LEU A 24 -13.71 -2.70 20.06
N ASP A 25 -14.66 -1.85 19.65
CA ASP A 25 -15.92 -2.36 19.10
C ASP A 25 -15.62 -3.18 17.81
N PRO A 26 -16.38 -4.24 17.49
CA PRO A 26 -16.10 -5.08 16.33
C PRO A 26 -15.98 -4.32 15.00
N ALA A 27 -16.74 -3.24 14.81
CA ALA A 27 -16.67 -2.43 13.59
C ALA A 27 -15.37 -1.62 13.51
N LEU A 28 -14.95 -0.98 14.61
CA LEU A 28 -13.68 -0.28 14.71
C LEU A 28 -12.48 -1.23 14.64
N GLU A 29 -12.59 -2.42 15.25
CA GLU A 29 -11.57 -3.46 15.16
C GLU A 29 -11.41 -3.95 13.72
N LEU A 30 -12.52 -4.22 13.02
CA LEU A 30 -12.52 -4.61 11.62
C LEU A 30 -11.94 -3.50 10.74
N TYR A 31 -12.34 -2.24 10.98
CA TYR A 31 -11.77 -1.08 10.30
C TYR A 31 -10.26 -1.04 10.48
N SER A 32 -9.77 -1.10 11.72
CA SER A 32 -8.33 -1.07 12.05
C SER A 32 -7.56 -2.20 11.36
N ALA A 33 -8.08 -3.43 11.43
CA ALA A 33 -7.49 -4.59 10.78
C ALA A 33 -7.43 -4.45 9.25
N VAL A 34 -8.45 -3.86 8.63
CA VAL A 34 -8.52 -3.66 7.17
C VAL A 34 -7.58 -2.54 6.71
N VAL A 35 -7.56 -1.40 7.40
CA VAL A 35 -6.75 -0.24 6.98
C VAL A 35 -5.25 -0.46 7.19
N THR A 36 -4.88 -1.28 8.18
CA THR A 36 -3.49 -1.65 8.49
C THR A 36 -3.04 -2.95 7.83
N ALA A 37 -3.92 -3.62 7.09
CA ALA A 37 -3.66 -4.93 6.50
C ALA A 37 -2.37 -4.94 5.64
N SER A 38 -2.10 -3.85 4.91
CA SER A 38 -0.92 -3.74 4.04
C SER A 38 0.43 -3.68 4.77
N LEU A 39 0.43 -3.44 6.08
CA LEU A 39 1.63 -3.35 6.94
C LEU A 39 1.99 -4.70 7.57
N SER A 40 1.21 -5.74 7.27
CA SER A 40 1.17 -6.97 8.05
C SER A 40 1.89 -8.17 7.43
N GLY A 41 2.73 -7.96 6.42
CA GLY A 41 3.76 -8.92 6.02
C GLY A 41 3.36 -10.06 5.07
N ASN A 42 2.08 -10.43 4.95
CA ASN A 42 1.69 -11.66 4.24
C ASN A 42 0.87 -11.41 2.97
N GLN A 43 1.07 -12.25 1.95
CA GLN A 43 0.13 -12.39 0.83
C GLN A 43 -1.17 -12.99 1.38
N PHE A 44 -2.27 -12.25 1.30
CA PHE A 44 -3.55 -12.54 1.98
C PHE A 44 -4.24 -13.85 1.61
N TYR A 45 -3.78 -14.61 0.62
CA TYR A 45 -4.49 -15.80 0.14
C TYR A 45 -3.62 -17.06 0.07
N GLU A 46 -2.31 -16.98 0.34
CA GLU A 46 -1.42 -18.15 0.21
C GLU A 46 -1.36 -19.01 1.47
N LYS A 47 -1.65 -18.44 2.66
CA LYS A 47 -1.76 -19.17 3.93
C LYS A 47 -2.82 -18.52 4.82
N GLU A 48 -3.65 -19.34 5.46
CA GLU A 48 -4.51 -18.87 6.54
C GLU A 48 -3.59 -18.34 7.66
N SER A 49 -3.66 -17.03 7.90
CA SER A 49 -2.93 -16.38 8.98
C SER A 49 -3.92 -16.03 10.06
N GLU A 50 -3.47 -15.97 11.31
CA GLU A 50 -4.29 -15.52 12.46
C GLU A 50 -5.05 -14.22 12.16
N LYS A 51 -4.46 -13.34 11.34
CA LYS A 51 -5.07 -12.09 10.87
C LYS A 51 -6.28 -12.29 9.97
N LEU A 52 -6.21 -13.24 9.03
CA LEU A 52 -7.33 -13.57 8.15
C LEU A 52 -8.47 -14.22 8.94
N THR A 53 -8.12 -15.12 9.87
CA THR A 53 -9.09 -15.73 10.80
C THR A 53 -9.79 -14.65 11.62
N ARG A 54 -9.04 -13.70 12.20
CA ARG A 54 -9.59 -12.55 12.92
C ARG A 54 -10.49 -11.69 12.05
N ILE A 55 -10.08 -11.36 10.83
CA ILE A 55 -10.92 -10.58 9.90
C ILE A 55 -12.22 -11.32 9.57
N ARG A 56 -12.16 -12.64 9.33
CA ARG A 56 -13.34 -13.47 9.06
C ARG A 56 -14.30 -13.47 10.25
N GLU A 57 -13.80 -13.64 11.46
CA GLU A 57 -14.62 -13.58 12.68
C GLU A 57 -15.27 -12.22 12.88
N LEU A 58 -14.54 -11.14 12.60
CA LEU A 58 -15.06 -9.77 12.67
C LEU A 58 -16.12 -9.50 11.60
N VAL A 59 -15.95 -10.00 10.38
CA VAL A 59 -16.95 -9.91 9.31
C VAL A 59 -18.25 -10.63 9.72
N ALA A 60 -18.16 -11.75 10.43
CA ALA A 60 -19.34 -12.46 10.92
C ALA A 60 -20.09 -11.72 12.06
N LYS A 61 -19.41 -10.81 12.77
CA LYS A 61 -19.98 -10.01 13.88
C LYS A 61 -20.47 -8.62 13.43
N ALA A 62 -19.95 -8.09 12.33
CA ALA A 62 -20.26 -6.76 11.84
C ALA A 62 -21.52 -6.72 10.95
N ASP A 63 -22.16 -5.55 10.86
CA ASP A 63 -23.28 -5.33 9.95
C ASP A 63 -22.84 -5.55 8.47
N PRO A 64 -23.57 -6.36 7.68
CA PRO A 64 -23.23 -6.65 6.28
C PRO A 64 -23.03 -5.40 5.40
N ARG A 65 -23.85 -4.35 5.62
CA ARG A 65 -23.72 -3.10 4.84
C ARG A 65 -22.47 -2.34 5.25
N PHE A 66 -22.12 -2.33 6.54
CA PHE A 66 -20.85 -1.78 7.01
C PHE A 66 -19.65 -2.49 6.37
N VAL A 67 -19.63 -3.83 6.34
CA VAL A 67 -18.54 -4.60 5.70
C VAL A 67 -18.41 -4.24 4.22
N ALA A 68 -19.53 -4.15 3.49
CA ALA A 68 -19.53 -3.76 2.09
C ALA A 68 -19.03 -2.31 1.87
N GLN A 69 -19.47 -1.36 2.71
CA GLN A 69 -19.02 0.02 2.65
C GLN A 69 -17.53 0.15 2.98
N LEU A 70 -17.04 -0.60 3.97
CA LEU A 70 -15.63 -0.64 4.34
C LEU A 70 -14.76 -1.18 3.20
N ALA A 71 -15.18 -2.27 2.55
CA ALA A 71 -14.46 -2.83 1.40
C ALA A 71 -14.40 -1.83 0.24
N VAL A 72 -15.52 -1.17 -0.07
CA VAL A 72 -15.56 -0.09 -1.06
C VAL A 72 -14.64 1.06 -0.68
N TYR A 73 -14.69 1.52 0.58
CA TYR A 73 -13.84 2.60 1.08
C TYR A 73 -12.35 2.25 0.97
N ALA A 74 -11.97 1.06 1.44
CA ALA A 74 -10.61 0.54 1.36
C ALA A 74 -10.12 0.48 -0.10
N ARG A 75 -10.97 0.09 -1.05
CA ARG A 75 -10.58 0.03 -2.48
C ARG A 75 -10.52 1.41 -3.14
N GLN A 76 -11.54 2.25 -2.92
CA GLN A 76 -11.77 3.49 -3.68
C GLN A 76 -11.09 4.71 -3.07
N GLN A 77 -10.98 4.78 -1.75
CA GLN A 77 -10.42 5.92 -1.03
C GLN A 77 -9.00 5.64 -0.52
N MET A 78 -8.76 4.43 -0.01
CA MET A 78 -7.42 4.04 0.48
C MET A 78 -6.56 3.34 -0.58
N HIS A 79 -7.15 2.97 -1.71
CA HIS A 79 -6.48 2.26 -2.81
C HIS A 79 -5.80 0.94 -2.41
N LEU A 80 -6.31 0.29 -1.36
CA LEU A 80 -5.88 -1.05 -0.95
C LEU A 80 -6.41 -2.08 -1.95
N ARG A 81 -5.58 -3.05 -2.34
CA ARG A 81 -5.90 -3.99 -3.42
C ARG A 81 -6.51 -5.30 -2.95
N SER A 82 -5.80 -6.06 -2.12
CA SER A 82 -6.17 -7.44 -1.81
C SER A 82 -7.21 -7.55 -0.69
N ILE A 83 -7.10 -6.72 0.36
CA ILE A 83 -8.01 -6.82 1.52
C ILE A 83 -9.49 -6.55 1.17
N PRO A 84 -9.88 -5.63 0.26
CA PRO A 84 -11.27 -5.49 -0.15
C PRO A 84 -11.85 -6.74 -0.83
N LEU A 85 -11.01 -7.50 -1.56
CA LEU A 85 -11.43 -8.76 -2.20
C LEU A 85 -11.72 -9.83 -1.15
N VAL A 86 -10.88 -9.91 -0.11
CA VAL A 86 -11.10 -10.80 1.04
C VAL A 86 -12.43 -10.46 1.72
N LEU A 87 -12.69 -9.18 2.02
CA LEU A 87 -13.96 -8.76 2.62
C LEU A 87 -15.16 -9.14 1.73
N ALA A 88 -15.06 -8.95 0.41
CA ALA A 88 -16.13 -9.32 -0.51
C ALA A 88 -16.38 -10.83 -0.52
N VAL A 89 -15.33 -11.65 -0.48
CA VAL A 89 -15.43 -13.12 -0.42
C VAL A 89 -16.00 -13.59 0.92
N GLU A 90 -15.50 -13.07 2.04
CA GLU A 90 -15.98 -13.46 3.38
C GLU A 90 -17.45 -13.04 3.56
N LEU A 91 -17.84 -11.85 3.10
CA LEU A 91 -19.25 -11.44 3.09
C LEU A 91 -20.11 -12.33 2.18
N ALA A 92 -19.59 -12.74 1.02
CA ALA A 92 -20.28 -13.65 0.10
C ALA A 92 -20.57 -15.03 0.72
N ARG A 93 -19.81 -15.45 1.74
CA ARG A 93 -20.05 -16.74 2.43
C ARG A 93 -21.27 -16.70 3.32
N ILE A 94 -21.50 -15.57 4.00
CA ILE A 94 -22.53 -15.45 5.04
C ILE A 94 -23.79 -14.70 4.60
N HIS A 95 -23.68 -13.73 3.67
CA HIS A 95 -24.79 -12.87 3.30
C HIS A 95 -25.67 -13.45 2.19
N ARG A 96 -26.99 -13.38 2.35
CA ARG A 96 -28.01 -13.89 1.40
C ARG A 96 -29.21 -12.95 1.38
N GLY A 97 -30.04 -13.05 0.33
CA GLY A 97 -31.37 -12.41 0.29
C GLY A 97 -31.47 -11.09 -0.51
N ASP A 98 -30.36 -10.53 -0.98
CA ASP A 98 -30.34 -9.35 -1.85
C ASP A 98 -29.13 -9.35 -2.82
N ASP A 99 -28.86 -8.22 -3.48
CA ASP A 99 -27.79 -8.02 -4.46
C ASP A 99 -26.51 -7.36 -3.90
N LEU A 100 -26.39 -7.22 -2.57
CA LEU A 100 -25.34 -6.43 -1.91
C LEU A 100 -23.94 -6.90 -2.30
N VAL A 101 -23.71 -8.22 -2.33
CA VAL A 101 -22.41 -8.81 -2.67
C VAL A 101 -22.09 -8.60 -4.14
N GLY A 102 -23.10 -8.69 -5.03
CA GLY A 102 -22.90 -8.46 -6.46
C GLY A 102 -22.44 -7.03 -6.75
N ARG A 103 -23.15 -6.05 -6.18
CA ARG A 103 -22.77 -4.62 -6.28
C ARG A 103 -21.41 -4.34 -5.63
N LEU A 104 -21.11 -4.99 -4.51
CA LEU A 104 -19.81 -4.88 -3.84
C LEU A 104 -18.68 -5.36 -4.76
N VAL A 105 -18.76 -6.59 -5.27
CA VAL A 105 -17.75 -7.20 -6.14
C VAL A 105 -17.47 -6.32 -7.36
N ALA A 106 -18.52 -5.84 -8.03
CA ALA A 106 -18.39 -4.94 -9.17
C ALA A 106 -17.64 -3.63 -8.83
N ARG A 107 -17.76 -3.10 -7.61
CA ARG A 107 -17.09 -1.87 -7.18
C ARG A 107 -15.65 -2.07 -6.69
N VAL A 108 -15.33 -3.24 -6.11
CA VAL A 108 -14.00 -3.51 -5.56
C VAL A 108 -13.01 -4.02 -6.61
N VAL A 109 -13.47 -4.72 -7.65
CA VAL A 109 -12.60 -5.20 -8.74
C VAL A 109 -12.32 -4.07 -9.72
N GLN A 110 -11.17 -3.40 -9.63
CA GLN A 110 -10.78 -2.26 -10.48
C GLN A 110 -9.54 -2.53 -11.33
N ARG A 111 -8.98 -3.75 -11.29
CA ARG A 111 -7.95 -4.21 -12.22
C ARG A 111 -8.27 -5.60 -12.76
N ALA A 112 -7.77 -5.92 -13.95
CA ALA A 112 -8.03 -7.20 -14.59
C ALA A 112 -7.50 -8.40 -13.77
N ASP A 113 -6.33 -8.29 -13.11
CA ASP A 113 -5.81 -9.37 -12.24
C ASP A 113 -6.68 -9.63 -11.00
N GLU A 114 -7.44 -8.64 -10.55
CA GLU A 114 -8.29 -8.77 -9.35
C GLU A 114 -9.47 -9.72 -9.57
N ILE A 115 -9.85 -10.00 -10.83
CA ILE A 115 -10.83 -11.04 -11.16
C ILE A 115 -10.30 -12.42 -10.73
N THR A 116 -9.10 -12.77 -11.20
CA THR A 116 -8.46 -14.04 -10.87
C THR A 116 -8.07 -14.14 -9.40
N GLU A 117 -7.64 -13.02 -8.79
CA GLU A 117 -7.32 -12.97 -7.35
C GLU A 117 -8.56 -13.19 -6.50
N LEU A 118 -9.70 -12.57 -6.83
CA LEU A 118 -10.95 -12.78 -6.09
C LEU A 118 -11.40 -14.24 -6.16
N LEU A 119 -11.30 -14.87 -7.34
CA LEU A 119 -11.61 -16.29 -7.50
C LEU A 119 -10.66 -17.19 -6.69
N ALA A 120 -9.36 -16.87 -6.67
CA ALA A 120 -8.39 -17.58 -5.83
C ALA A 120 -8.70 -17.41 -4.33
N CYS A 121 -9.03 -16.19 -3.88
CA CYS A 121 -9.49 -15.93 -2.52
C CYS A 121 -10.77 -16.73 -2.20
N TYR A 122 -11.70 -16.83 -3.16
CA TYR A 122 -12.94 -17.60 -2.99
C TYR A 122 -12.68 -19.09 -2.84
N VAL A 123 -11.77 -19.68 -3.62
CA VAL A 123 -11.34 -21.08 -3.46
C VAL A 123 -10.74 -21.31 -2.07
N ALA A 124 -9.81 -20.44 -1.68
CA ALA A 124 -9.11 -20.54 -0.39
C ALA A 124 -10.09 -20.43 0.80
N ALA A 125 -10.97 -19.43 0.80
CA ALA A 125 -11.90 -19.18 1.91
C ALA A 125 -13.00 -20.26 2.05
N ASN A 126 -13.27 -21.01 0.98
CA ASN A 126 -14.24 -22.12 1.01
C ASN A 126 -13.55 -23.49 1.11
N GLU A 127 -12.24 -23.54 1.37
CA GLU A 127 -11.44 -24.76 1.55
C GLU A 127 -11.61 -25.79 0.42
N ARG A 128 -11.83 -25.32 -0.81
CA ARG A 128 -12.23 -26.21 -1.90
C ARG A 128 -11.02 -26.97 -2.43
N ARG A 129 -11.03 -28.29 -2.25
CA ARG A 129 -10.02 -29.23 -2.75
C ARG A 129 -10.56 -30.07 -3.91
N GLY A 130 -9.67 -30.58 -4.77
CA GLY A 130 -10.02 -31.43 -5.92
C GLY A 130 -10.10 -30.68 -7.25
N SER A 131 -10.73 -31.29 -8.28
CA SER A 131 -10.75 -30.77 -9.67
C SER A 131 -11.81 -29.70 -9.93
N LYS A 132 -12.90 -29.63 -9.13
CA LYS A 132 -13.99 -28.64 -9.28
C LYS A 132 -13.96 -27.56 -8.20
N GLN A 133 -12.79 -26.95 -7.98
CA GLN A 133 -12.59 -25.95 -6.90
C GLN A 133 -13.50 -24.72 -7.03
N LEU A 134 -14.04 -24.43 -8.20
CA LEU A 134 -14.92 -23.28 -8.41
C LEU A 134 -16.41 -23.67 -8.59
N GLY A 135 -16.75 -24.95 -8.40
CA GLY A 135 -18.14 -25.42 -8.44
C GLY A 135 -18.99 -24.77 -7.34
N GLY A 136 -20.13 -24.16 -7.70
CA GLY A 136 -20.99 -23.46 -6.74
C GLY A 136 -20.50 -22.05 -6.39
N LEU A 137 -19.90 -21.33 -7.34
CA LEU A 137 -19.68 -19.89 -7.23
C LEU A 137 -21.02 -19.19 -6.97
N SER A 138 -21.06 -18.27 -6.00
CA SER A 138 -22.28 -17.49 -5.73
C SER A 138 -22.69 -16.71 -6.97
N LYS A 139 -23.98 -16.76 -7.33
CA LYS A 139 -24.55 -15.97 -8.45
C LYS A 139 -24.26 -14.48 -8.31
N GLN A 140 -24.19 -13.96 -7.08
CA GLN A 140 -23.84 -12.56 -6.82
C GLN A 140 -22.38 -12.27 -7.19
N VAL A 141 -21.45 -13.15 -6.80
CA VAL A 141 -20.03 -13.01 -7.16
C VAL A 141 -19.86 -13.12 -8.67
N GLN A 142 -20.53 -14.10 -9.30
CA GLN A 142 -20.52 -14.26 -10.74
C GLN A 142 -21.03 -12.99 -11.46
N HIS A 143 -22.14 -12.43 -11.00
CA HIS A 143 -22.70 -11.20 -11.55
C HIS A 143 -21.73 -10.01 -11.43
N GLY A 144 -21.16 -9.77 -10.24
CA GLY A 144 -20.21 -8.68 -10.05
C GLY A 144 -18.91 -8.83 -10.85
N LEU A 145 -18.43 -10.07 -11.03
CA LEU A 145 -17.29 -10.36 -11.91
C LEU A 145 -17.63 -10.16 -13.39
N ALA A 146 -18.86 -10.48 -13.81
CA ALA A 146 -19.31 -10.28 -15.19
C ALA A 146 -19.33 -8.80 -15.57
N GLU A 147 -19.75 -7.93 -14.65
CA GLU A 147 -19.64 -6.48 -14.81
C GLU A 147 -18.16 -6.03 -14.87
N ALA A 148 -17.30 -6.61 -14.03
CA ALA A 148 -15.87 -6.29 -14.02
C ALA A 148 -15.16 -6.67 -15.33
N PHE A 149 -15.49 -7.83 -15.92
CA PHE A 149 -14.94 -8.25 -17.23
C PHE A 149 -15.22 -7.22 -18.32
N ASN A 150 -16.39 -6.60 -18.29
CA ASN A 150 -16.79 -5.56 -19.23
C ASN A 150 -16.15 -4.19 -18.96
N ARG A 151 -15.31 -4.04 -17.93
CA ARG A 151 -14.63 -2.78 -17.61
C ARG A 151 -13.30 -2.61 -18.32
N PHE A 152 -12.60 -3.71 -18.61
CA PHE A 152 -11.20 -3.68 -19.03
C PHE A 152 -11.03 -3.87 -20.52
N ASP A 153 -9.99 -3.24 -21.07
CA ASP A 153 -9.58 -3.39 -22.46
C ASP A 153 -8.54 -4.52 -22.64
N ALA A 154 -8.20 -4.81 -23.91
CA ALA A 154 -7.23 -5.86 -24.26
C ALA A 154 -5.84 -5.62 -23.64
N TYR A 155 -5.38 -4.37 -23.56
CA TYR A 155 -4.08 -4.05 -22.98
C TYR A 155 -4.06 -4.33 -21.48
N GLN A 156 -5.11 -3.96 -20.75
CA GLN A 156 -5.25 -4.22 -19.32
C GLN A 156 -5.30 -5.72 -19.02
N PHE A 157 -6.04 -6.50 -19.81
CA PHE A 157 -6.01 -7.96 -19.68
C PHE A 157 -4.63 -8.53 -19.98
N ALA A 158 -4.00 -8.12 -21.09
CA ALA A 158 -2.66 -8.58 -21.48
C ALA A 158 -1.60 -8.27 -20.41
N LYS A 159 -1.56 -7.03 -19.91
CA LYS A 159 -0.63 -6.57 -18.88
C LYS A 159 -0.70 -7.38 -17.58
N TYR A 160 -1.87 -7.90 -17.25
CA TYR A 160 -2.13 -8.62 -16.02
C TYR A 160 -2.33 -10.12 -16.22
N ASN A 161 -2.13 -10.62 -17.45
CA ASN A 161 -2.19 -12.04 -17.77
C ASN A 161 -0.91 -12.75 -17.30
N ARG A 162 -0.91 -13.22 -16.05
CA ARG A 162 0.25 -13.89 -15.45
C ARG A 162 0.24 -15.38 -15.76
N ALA A 163 1.33 -15.89 -16.34
CA ALA A 163 1.59 -17.32 -16.41
C ALA A 163 1.75 -17.89 -14.99
N GLY A 164 1.15 -19.06 -14.73
CA GLY A 164 1.26 -19.76 -13.44
C GLY A 164 0.38 -19.25 -12.31
N ALA A 165 -0.59 -18.36 -12.58
CA ALA A 165 -1.62 -18.01 -11.59
C ALA A 165 -2.50 -19.23 -11.24
N ALA A 166 -2.95 -19.32 -9.98
CA ALA A 166 -3.83 -20.41 -9.53
C ALA A 166 -5.16 -20.48 -10.30
N VAL A 167 -5.63 -19.34 -10.80
CA VAL A 167 -6.79 -19.23 -11.70
C VAL A 167 -6.35 -18.39 -12.89
N SER A 168 -6.46 -18.92 -14.11
CA SER A 168 -6.14 -18.16 -15.32
C SER A 168 -7.30 -17.23 -15.72
N LEU A 169 -7.00 -16.17 -16.47
CA LEU A 169 -8.04 -15.28 -17.02
C LEU A 169 -9.02 -16.03 -17.93
N ARG A 170 -8.53 -17.04 -18.65
CA ARG A 170 -9.35 -17.91 -19.51
C ARG A 170 -10.34 -18.74 -18.69
N ASP A 171 -9.87 -19.36 -17.61
CA ASP A 171 -10.75 -20.14 -16.71
C ASP A 171 -11.76 -19.22 -16.02
N ALA A 172 -11.34 -18.03 -15.60
CA ALA A 172 -12.23 -17.02 -15.03
C ALA A 172 -13.33 -16.60 -16.03
N LEU A 173 -12.98 -16.40 -17.31
CA LEU A 173 -13.94 -16.05 -18.35
C LEU A 173 -14.98 -17.17 -18.53
N PHE A 174 -14.53 -18.42 -18.64
CA PHE A 174 -15.42 -19.57 -18.78
C PHE A 174 -16.23 -19.86 -17.52
N LEU A 175 -15.75 -19.54 -16.33
CA LEU A 175 -16.53 -19.70 -15.10
C LEU A 175 -17.61 -18.62 -14.96
N VAL A 176 -17.24 -17.37 -15.27
CA VAL A 176 -18.12 -16.23 -15.05
C VAL A 176 -19.18 -16.12 -16.14
N HIS A 177 -18.86 -16.55 -17.37
CA HIS A 177 -19.72 -16.42 -18.55
C HIS A 177 -20.25 -14.99 -18.76
N PRO A 178 -19.38 -13.95 -18.81
CA PRO A 178 -19.85 -12.58 -19.00
C PRO A 178 -20.42 -12.40 -20.40
N GLN A 179 -21.58 -11.76 -20.50
CA GLN A 179 -22.07 -11.25 -21.78
C GLN A 179 -21.29 -9.99 -22.15
N ALA A 180 -20.71 -9.97 -23.36
CA ALA A 180 -19.98 -8.81 -23.84
C ALA A 180 -20.91 -7.60 -24.01
N LYS A 181 -20.49 -6.44 -23.49
CA LYS A 181 -21.22 -5.17 -23.63
C LYS A 181 -21.27 -4.62 -25.06
N SER A 182 -20.42 -5.14 -25.95
CA SER A 182 -20.29 -4.71 -27.34
C SER A 182 -19.55 -5.77 -28.17
N SER A 183 -19.65 -5.69 -29.50
CA SER A 183 -18.86 -6.53 -30.42
C SER A 183 -17.36 -6.37 -30.22
N ALA A 184 -16.88 -5.16 -29.96
CA ALA A 184 -15.47 -4.90 -29.65
C ALA A 184 -15.03 -5.63 -28.37
N GLN A 185 -15.87 -5.64 -27.33
CA GLN A 185 -15.57 -6.39 -26.11
C GLN A 185 -15.61 -7.90 -26.35
N GLN A 186 -16.49 -8.38 -27.22
CA GLN A 186 -16.54 -9.80 -27.60
C GLN A 186 -15.21 -10.25 -28.22
N VAL A 187 -14.62 -9.44 -29.11
CA VAL A 187 -13.29 -9.72 -29.68
C VAL A 187 -12.22 -9.87 -28.58
N VAL A 188 -12.25 -9.02 -27.54
CA VAL A 188 -11.33 -9.15 -26.40
C VAL A 188 -11.56 -10.44 -25.63
N PHE A 189 -12.83 -10.83 -25.42
CA PHE A 189 -13.16 -12.10 -24.76
C PHE A 189 -12.73 -13.30 -25.59
N ASP A 190 -12.86 -13.24 -26.91
CA ASP A 190 -12.40 -14.29 -27.83
C ASP A 190 -10.86 -14.42 -27.79
N GLN A 191 -10.14 -13.30 -27.72
CA GLN A 191 -8.68 -13.29 -27.51
C GLN A 191 -8.27 -13.93 -26.18
N ILE A 192 -9.01 -13.69 -25.09
CA ILE A 192 -8.78 -14.37 -23.81
C ILE A 192 -9.05 -15.88 -23.94
N ALA A 193 -10.17 -16.26 -24.56
CA ALA A 193 -10.58 -17.66 -24.73
C ALA A 193 -9.60 -18.47 -25.59
N THR A 194 -9.00 -17.84 -26.60
CA THR A 194 -8.03 -18.43 -27.54
C THR A 194 -6.58 -18.18 -27.15
N THR A 195 -6.31 -17.54 -26.00
CA THR A 195 -4.96 -17.19 -25.52
C THR A 195 -4.16 -16.32 -26.51
N ALA A 196 -4.85 -15.48 -27.28
CA ALA A 196 -4.30 -14.62 -28.33
C ALA A 196 -4.24 -13.13 -27.94
N LEU A 197 -4.17 -12.82 -26.64
CA LEU A 197 -3.95 -11.45 -26.18
C LEU A 197 -2.59 -10.93 -26.66
N PRO A 198 -2.49 -9.65 -27.07
CA PRO A 198 -1.24 -9.08 -27.55
C PRO A 198 -0.20 -9.02 -26.43
N VAL A 199 1.09 -9.08 -26.80
CA VAL A 199 2.17 -8.82 -25.84
C VAL A 199 2.12 -7.35 -25.42
N PRO A 200 1.99 -7.04 -24.12
CA PRO A 200 1.87 -5.66 -23.67
C PRO A 200 3.23 -4.96 -23.76
N TYR A 201 3.24 -3.75 -24.32
CA TYR A 201 4.40 -2.87 -24.29
C TYR A 201 4.63 -2.38 -22.85
N THR A 202 5.67 -2.91 -22.19
CA THR A 202 6.05 -2.61 -20.80
C THR A 202 7.56 -2.62 -20.65
N TRP A 203 8.10 -1.90 -19.67
CA TRP A 203 9.54 -1.88 -19.44
C TRP A 203 10.08 -3.28 -19.09
N GLU A 204 9.29 -4.11 -18.38
CA GLU A 204 9.67 -5.50 -18.09
C GLU A 204 9.82 -6.32 -19.37
N THR A 205 8.85 -6.24 -20.29
CA THR A 205 8.88 -6.94 -21.58
C THR A 205 10.09 -6.51 -22.41
N GLU A 206 10.29 -5.20 -22.57
CA GLU A 206 11.37 -4.66 -23.42
C GLU A 206 12.75 -5.02 -22.87
N LEU A 207 12.97 -4.87 -21.56
CA LEU A 207 14.25 -5.23 -20.95
C LEU A 207 14.48 -6.75 -20.92
N SER A 208 13.43 -7.56 -20.79
CA SER A 208 13.55 -9.02 -20.84
C SER A 208 13.90 -9.49 -22.26
N ALA A 209 13.28 -8.91 -23.28
CA ALA A 209 13.59 -9.19 -24.68
C ALA A 209 15.05 -8.83 -25.01
N LEU A 210 15.54 -7.68 -24.53
CA LEU A 210 16.96 -7.33 -24.63
C LEU A 210 17.85 -8.33 -23.90
N GLY A 211 17.49 -8.75 -22.70
CA GLY A 211 18.29 -9.71 -21.91
C GLY A 211 18.45 -11.08 -22.58
N GLN A 212 17.55 -11.44 -23.51
CA GLN A 212 17.63 -12.66 -24.32
C GLN A 212 18.41 -12.46 -25.63
N GLY A 213 18.72 -11.20 -26.00
CA GLY A 213 19.51 -10.86 -27.16
C GLY A 213 20.99 -11.20 -26.99
N GLY A 214 21.63 -11.65 -28.06
CA GLY A 214 23.09 -11.78 -28.12
C GLY A 214 23.72 -10.41 -28.33
N PHE A 215 24.59 -9.98 -27.41
CA PHE A 215 25.38 -8.75 -27.57
C PHE A 215 26.85 -9.07 -27.76
N GLU A 216 27.52 -8.29 -28.60
CA GLU A 216 28.97 -8.35 -28.82
C GLU A 216 29.73 -7.68 -27.65
N GLY A 217 29.51 -8.20 -26.45
CA GLY A 217 30.16 -7.74 -25.21
C GLY A 217 29.32 -6.79 -24.35
N GLU A 218 29.85 -6.50 -23.15
CA GLU A 218 29.13 -5.76 -22.11
C GLU A 218 28.87 -4.30 -22.50
N THR A 219 29.78 -3.65 -23.23
CA THR A 219 29.59 -2.26 -23.70
C THR A 219 28.38 -2.13 -24.63
N ALA A 220 28.23 -3.05 -25.60
CA ALA A 220 27.11 -3.05 -26.52
C ALA A 220 25.78 -3.27 -25.78
N ARG A 221 25.78 -4.16 -24.79
CA ARG A 221 24.63 -4.40 -23.90
C ARG A 221 24.25 -3.15 -23.11
N GLN A 222 25.22 -2.45 -22.51
CA GLN A 222 24.98 -1.23 -21.74
C GLN A 222 24.38 -0.12 -22.61
N ILE A 223 24.88 0.05 -23.84
CA ILE A 223 24.31 1.00 -24.81
C ILE A 223 22.86 0.66 -25.14
N ALA A 224 22.56 -0.62 -25.41
CA ALA A 224 21.20 -1.05 -25.72
C ALA A 224 20.24 -0.83 -24.54
N VAL A 225 20.64 -1.20 -23.32
CA VAL A 225 19.83 -0.98 -22.10
C VAL A 225 19.56 0.52 -21.88
N ARG A 226 20.58 1.36 -22.09
CA ARG A 226 20.44 2.81 -22.02
C ARG A 226 19.42 3.34 -23.01
N GLN A 227 19.55 2.97 -24.29
CA GLN A 227 18.66 3.42 -25.37
C GLN A 227 17.21 2.98 -25.13
N THR A 228 17.00 1.77 -24.61
CA THR A 228 15.66 1.29 -24.26
C THR A 228 15.06 2.09 -23.12
N TRP A 229 15.82 2.37 -22.05
CA TRP A 229 15.33 3.25 -20.99
C TRP A 229 14.98 4.65 -21.51
N GLU A 230 15.84 5.25 -22.34
CA GLU A 230 15.59 6.56 -22.94
C GLU A 230 14.32 6.56 -23.80
N THR A 231 14.11 5.52 -24.61
CA THR A 231 12.90 5.33 -25.43
C THR A 231 11.65 5.17 -24.58
N LEU A 232 11.72 4.31 -23.55
CA LEU A 232 10.63 4.07 -22.60
C LEU A 232 10.23 5.36 -21.86
N ILE A 233 11.21 6.14 -21.38
CA ILE A 233 10.99 7.43 -20.72
C ILE A 233 10.38 8.43 -21.70
N ALA A 234 10.92 8.55 -22.92
CA ALA A 234 10.43 9.48 -23.93
C ALA A 234 9.00 9.18 -24.39
N SER A 235 8.65 7.90 -24.49
CA SER A 235 7.30 7.46 -24.89
C SER A 235 6.21 7.74 -23.84
N GLY A 236 6.59 8.02 -22.58
CA GLY A 236 5.64 8.17 -21.47
C GLY A 236 4.96 6.87 -21.02
N ASN A 237 5.37 5.72 -21.58
CA ASN A 237 4.75 4.42 -21.30
C ASN A 237 5.20 3.79 -19.97
N VAL A 238 6.21 4.36 -19.30
CA VAL A 238 6.61 3.93 -17.95
C VAL A 238 5.73 4.63 -16.93
N GLY A 239 4.82 3.87 -16.32
CA GLY A 239 3.94 4.39 -15.27
C GLY A 239 4.73 4.94 -14.07
N TYR A 240 4.13 5.89 -13.35
CA TYR A 240 4.77 6.59 -12.23
C TYR A 240 5.43 5.66 -11.19
N MET A 241 4.72 4.62 -10.75
CA MET A 241 5.25 3.64 -9.80
C MET A 241 6.44 2.86 -10.37
N ALA A 242 6.43 2.56 -11.68
CA ALA A 242 7.51 1.85 -12.34
C ALA A 242 8.76 2.73 -12.43
N LEU A 243 8.63 4.04 -12.70
CA LEU A 243 9.73 4.99 -12.60
C LEU A 243 10.32 4.99 -11.19
N LEU A 244 9.48 5.18 -10.17
CA LEU A 244 9.89 5.24 -8.76
C LEU A 244 10.68 3.99 -8.32
N ARG A 245 10.25 2.80 -8.75
CA ARG A 245 10.91 1.52 -8.41
C ARG A 245 12.19 1.27 -9.19
N ASN A 246 12.40 1.95 -10.31
CA ASN A 246 13.53 1.72 -11.21
C ASN A 246 14.54 2.87 -11.24
N LEU A 247 14.47 3.85 -10.33
CA LEU A 247 15.39 4.99 -10.33
C LEU A 247 16.86 4.57 -10.30
N ARG A 248 17.21 3.58 -9.46
CA ARG A 248 18.56 3.02 -9.42
C ARG A 248 18.96 2.39 -10.75
N ASN A 249 18.06 1.64 -11.40
CA ASN A 249 18.32 0.99 -12.68
C ASN A 249 18.50 2.03 -13.81
N ILE A 250 17.68 3.07 -13.82
CA ILE A 250 17.76 4.19 -14.78
C ILE A 250 19.09 4.92 -14.62
N LEU A 251 19.52 5.19 -13.38
CA LEU A 251 20.82 5.80 -13.10
C LEU A 251 21.98 4.89 -13.50
N ALA A 252 21.90 3.59 -13.19
CA ALA A 252 22.92 2.60 -13.54
C ALA A 252 23.07 2.41 -15.06
N ALA A 253 21.97 2.53 -15.80
CA ALA A 253 21.99 2.50 -17.27
C ALA A 253 22.66 3.74 -17.90
N GLY A 254 22.99 4.77 -17.12
CA GLY A 254 23.72 5.93 -17.61
C GLY A 254 22.94 6.76 -18.64
N VAL A 255 21.61 6.84 -18.52
CA VAL A 255 20.73 7.62 -19.41
C VAL A 255 21.18 9.08 -19.56
N SER A 256 20.76 9.73 -20.63
CA SER A 256 21.05 11.14 -20.90
C SER A 256 20.53 12.07 -19.79
N ARG A 257 21.08 13.29 -19.76
CA ARG A 257 20.65 14.32 -18.79
C ARG A 257 19.19 14.69 -19.03
N GLU A 258 18.79 14.73 -20.29
CA GLU A 258 17.45 15.06 -20.76
C GLU A 258 16.44 14.01 -20.30
N ALA A 259 16.78 12.72 -20.44
CA ALA A 259 15.94 11.62 -19.97
C ALA A 259 15.80 11.64 -18.44
N LEU A 260 16.91 11.83 -17.70
CA LEU A 260 16.84 11.91 -16.24
C LEU A 260 16.05 13.13 -15.75
N ALA A 261 16.21 14.28 -16.41
CA ALA A 261 15.43 15.48 -16.12
C ALA A 261 13.93 15.27 -16.40
N HIS A 262 13.59 14.51 -17.44
CA HIS A 262 12.21 14.09 -17.70
C HIS A 262 11.67 13.26 -16.53
N VAL A 263 12.41 12.24 -16.07
CA VAL A 263 12.00 11.41 -14.92
C VAL A 263 11.78 12.27 -13.67
N CYS A 264 12.72 13.16 -13.35
CA CYS A 264 12.61 14.04 -12.18
C CYS A 264 11.37 14.94 -12.27
N ARG A 265 11.11 15.54 -13.44
CA ARG A 265 9.92 16.37 -13.69
C ARG A 265 8.62 15.58 -13.58
N VAL A 266 8.60 14.31 -14.02
CA VAL A 266 7.42 13.46 -13.87
C VAL A 266 7.14 13.16 -12.40
N LEU A 267 8.18 12.81 -11.63
CA LEU A 267 8.07 12.49 -10.20
C LEU A 267 7.71 13.70 -9.34
N SER A 268 8.29 14.87 -9.62
CA SER A 268 8.05 16.09 -8.83
C SER A 268 6.79 16.85 -9.23
N ASN A 269 6.07 16.44 -10.26
CA ASN A 269 4.86 17.14 -10.69
C ASN A 269 3.66 16.82 -9.80
N ALA A 270 3.04 17.86 -9.22
CA ALA A 270 1.90 17.73 -8.30
C ALA A 270 0.70 16.95 -8.87
N HIS A 271 0.37 17.14 -10.16
CA HIS A 271 -0.74 16.43 -10.81
C HIS A 271 -0.42 14.93 -10.96
N ASN A 272 0.81 14.61 -11.37
CA ASN A 272 1.26 13.22 -11.46
C ASN A 272 1.27 12.54 -10.08
N VAL A 273 1.78 13.22 -9.04
CA VAL A 273 1.78 12.73 -7.66
C VAL A 273 0.35 12.41 -7.19
N ALA A 274 -0.59 13.32 -7.39
CA ALA A 274 -1.98 13.15 -7.00
C ALA A 274 -2.65 11.96 -7.72
N ASN A 275 -2.41 11.82 -9.03
CA ASN A 275 -2.97 10.73 -9.82
C ASN A 275 -2.29 9.38 -9.57
N ALA A 276 -1.02 9.38 -9.18
CA ALA A 276 -0.24 8.16 -8.98
C ALA A 276 -0.68 7.35 -7.75
N ARG A 277 -1.40 7.97 -6.80
CA ARG A 277 -1.94 7.33 -5.59
C ARG A 277 -0.87 6.54 -4.83
N GLN A 278 0.37 7.05 -4.83
CA GLN A 278 1.48 6.41 -4.13
C GLN A 278 1.41 6.73 -2.64
N LEU A 279 1.55 5.70 -1.82
CA LEU A 279 1.70 5.87 -0.38
C LEU A 279 3.07 6.48 -0.07
N PRO A 280 3.17 7.42 0.89
CA PRO A 280 4.40 8.18 1.13
C PRO A 280 5.67 7.35 1.34
N PHE A 281 5.58 6.21 2.03
CA PHE A 281 6.73 5.34 2.28
C PHE A 281 7.37 4.78 0.99
N ARG A 282 6.67 4.81 -0.15
CA ARG A 282 7.24 4.42 -1.45
C ARG A 282 8.31 5.40 -1.91
N TYR A 283 8.16 6.69 -1.58
CA TYR A 283 9.22 7.68 -1.82
C TYR A 283 10.42 7.43 -0.92
N LEU A 284 10.18 7.09 0.36
CA LEU A 284 11.27 6.70 1.28
C LEU A 284 12.03 5.47 0.79
N ALA A 285 11.32 4.43 0.34
CA ALA A 285 11.96 3.24 -0.21
C ALA A 285 12.84 3.59 -1.42
N ALA A 286 12.34 4.43 -2.33
CA ALA A 286 13.13 4.89 -3.47
C ALA A 286 14.33 5.75 -3.06
N TYR A 287 14.14 6.64 -2.08
CA TYR A 287 15.19 7.49 -1.52
C TYR A 287 16.34 6.63 -0.95
N ARG A 288 16.01 5.63 -0.12
CA ARG A 288 16.98 4.69 0.46
C ARG A 288 17.69 3.83 -0.57
N GLU A 289 17.04 3.43 -1.66
CA GLU A 289 17.70 2.68 -2.73
C GLU A 289 18.77 3.49 -3.48
N LEU A 290 18.74 4.83 -3.36
CA LEU A 290 19.74 5.73 -3.93
C LEU A 290 20.84 6.13 -2.94
N ASN A 291 20.66 5.88 -1.64
CA ASN A 291 21.69 6.15 -0.64
C ASN A 291 22.96 5.35 -0.95
N GLY A 292 24.10 6.05 -1.04
CA GLY A 292 25.39 5.45 -1.36
C GLY A 292 25.59 5.03 -2.82
N PHE A 293 24.63 5.31 -3.72
CA PHE A 293 24.82 5.05 -5.15
C PHE A 293 25.86 6.01 -5.74
N PRO A 294 26.94 5.52 -6.40
CA PRO A 294 28.07 6.34 -6.82
C PRO A 294 27.76 7.11 -8.11
N SER A 295 26.93 8.15 -8.03
CA SER A 295 26.64 9.04 -9.15
C SER A 295 26.37 10.46 -8.70
N GLY A 296 27.06 11.43 -9.31
CA GLY A 296 26.83 12.87 -9.07
C GLY A 296 25.45 13.37 -9.51
N ARG A 297 24.64 12.52 -10.15
CA ARG A 297 23.25 12.83 -10.55
C ARG A 297 22.22 12.41 -9.50
N VAL A 298 22.62 11.67 -8.46
CA VAL A 298 21.72 11.25 -7.37
C VAL A 298 21.02 12.43 -6.69
N PRO A 299 21.71 13.55 -6.35
CA PRO A 299 21.07 14.68 -5.68
C PRO A 299 19.83 15.21 -6.43
N LEU A 300 19.90 15.30 -7.76
CA LEU A 300 18.76 15.73 -8.59
C LEU A 300 17.52 14.84 -8.39
N VAL A 301 17.73 13.53 -8.25
CA VAL A 301 16.64 12.57 -8.05
C VAL A 301 16.11 12.65 -6.62
N LEU A 302 16.98 12.83 -5.61
CA LEU A 302 16.58 13.01 -4.21
C LEU A 302 15.72 14.27 -4.05
N ASP A 303 16.11 15.39 -4.67
CA ASP A 303 15.33 16.64 -4.66
C ASP A 303 13.94 16.45 -5.29
N ALA A 304 13.86 15.67 -6.38
CA ALA A 304 12.60 15.34 -7.02
C ALA A 304 11.70 14.47 -6.11
N LEU A 305 12.28 13.53 -5.36
CA LEU A 305 11.55 12.71 -4.38
C LEU A 305 11.06 13.52 -3.18
N GLU A 306 11.86 14.45 -2.68
CA GLU A 306 11.45 15.38 -1.61
C GLU A 306 10.29 16.28 -2.06
N THR A 307 10.36 16.80 -3.28
CA THR A 307 9.26 17.55 -3.88
C THR A 307 8.00 16.69 -4.04
N ALA A 308 8.16 15.45 -4.50
CA ALA A 308 7.05 14.52 -4.68
C ALA A 308 6.35 14.19 -3.36
N VAL A 309 7.09 13.93 -2.28
CA VAL A 309 6.49 13.63 -0.97
C VAL A 309 5.82 14.88 -0.36
N ALA A 310 6.36 16.07 -0.58
CA ALA A 310 5.73 17.31 -0.15
C ALA A 310 4.38 17.53 -0.85
N HIS A 311 4.29 17.24 -2.16
CA HIS A 311 3.01 17.24 -2.88
C HIS A 311 2.05 16.16 -2.39
N ALA A 312 2.55 14.96 -2.04
CA ALA A 312 1.71 13.90 -1.48
C ALA A 312 1.12 14.29 -0.11
N ALA A 313 1.81 15.15 0.65
CA ALA A 313 1.40 15.62 1.97
C ALA A 313 0.38 16.78 1.92
N VAL A 314 0.09 17.37 0.76
CA VAL A 314 -0.71 18.61 0.66
C VAL A 314 -2.13 18.47 1.23
N ASN A 315 -2.71 17.27 1.14
CA ASN A 315 -4.05 16.96 1.65
C ASN A 315 -4.09 16.69 3.16
N ILE A 316 -2.94 16.66 3.83
CA ILE A 316 -2.87 16.58 5.29
C ILE A 316 -3.15 18.00 5.81
N PRO A 317 -4.27 18.23 6.54
CA PRO A 317 -4.68 19.58 6.96
C PRO A 317 -3.62 20.28 7.80
N GLY A 318 -2.89 19.53 8.63
CA GLY A 318 -1.92 20.08 9.57
C GLY A 318 -2.56 20.98 10.62
N PHE A 319 -1.73 21.77 11.29
CA PHE A 319 -2.16 22.68 12.35
C PHE A 319 -1.37 24.00 12.30
N GLY A 320 -2.07 25.12 12.55
CA GLY A 320 -1.48 26.47 12.57
C GLY A 320 -0.60 26.73 13.80
N GLU A 321 -0.12 27.97 13.96
CA GLU A 321 0.75 28.37 15.07
C GLU A 321 0.05 28.30 16.44
N GLU A 322 -1.27 28.50 16.43
CA GLU A 322 -2.14 28.48 17.62
C GLU A 322 -2.32 27.08 18.25
N THR A 323 -1.99 26.02 17.50
CA THR A 323 -2.12 24.64 18.00
C THR A 323 -0.75 24.05 18.25
N ARG A 324 -0.43 23.79 19.52
CA ARG A 324 0.79 23.10 19.92
C ARG A 324 0.61 21.60 19.78
N VAL A 325 1.47 20.99 18.97
CA VAL A 325 1.36 19.57 18.62
C VAL A 325 2.60 18.81 19.06
N VAL A 326 2.41 17.67 19.72
CA VAL A 326 3.49 16.70 19.97
C VAL A 326 3.31 15.51 19.05
N LEU A 327 4.34 15.19 18.27
CA LEU A 327 4.40 14.00 17.43
C LEU A 327 5.46 13.07 17.99
N ALA A 328 5.03 11.86 18.37
CA ALA A 328 5.93 10.86 18.93
C ALA A 328 5.84 9.58 18.11
N ALA A 329 6.98 9.15 17.59
CA ALA A 329 7.09 7.92 16.82
C ALA A 329 7.70 6.80 17.68
N ASP A 330 7.07 5.64 17.64
CA ASP A 330 7.50 4.44 18.34
C ASP A 330 8.63 3.75 17.58
N VAL A 331 9.78 3.55 18.23
CA VAL A 331 10.94 2.82 17.67
C VAL A 331 11.21 1.49 18.40
N SER A 332 10.23 1.02 19.17
CA SER A 332 10.31 -0.23 19.92
C SER A 332 10.56 -1.45 19.02
N SER A 333 11.01 -2.54 19.65
CA SER A 333 11.32 -3.80 18.98
C SER A 333 10.12 -4.37 18.19
N SER A 334 8.88 -4.16 18.66
CA SER A 334 7.67 -4.64 17.97
C SER A 334 7.44 -3.92 16.64
N MET A 335 7.90 -2.66 16.54
CA MET A 335 7.83 -1.82 15.34
C MET A 335 8.99 -2.08 14.36
N GLN A 336 10.05 -2.79 14.76
CA GLN A 336 11.20 -3.15 13.89
C GLN A 336 10.94 -4.33 12.95
N ARG A 337 9.69 -4.49 12.50
CA ARG A 337 9.28 -5.55 11.59
C ARG A 337 9.14 -5.01 10.17
N PRO A 338 9.71 -5.67 9.14
CA PRO A 338 9.48 -5.30 7.75
C PRO A 338 7.99 -5.32 7.40
N ILE A 339 7.51 -4.30 6.67
CA ILE A 339 6.10 -4.24 6.23
C ILE A 339 5.73 -5.37 5.25
N SER A 340 6.74 -5.98 4.61
CA SER A 340 6.63 -7.17 3.76
C SER A 340 7.97 -7.92 3.71
N PRO A 341 8.01 -9.21 3.32
CA PRO A 341 9.19 -10.05 3.46
C PRO A 341 10.40 -9.59 2.64
N ARG A 342 10.16 -8.80 1.58
CA ARG A 342 11.20 -8.21 0.71
C ARG A 342 11.38 -6.70 0.92
N SER A 343 10.74 -6.12 1.93
CA SER A 343 10.84 -4.69 2.20
C SER A 343 12.01 -4.39 3.12
N LYS A 344 12.78 -3.34 2.78
CA LYS A 344 13.73 -2.71 3.70
C LYS A 344 13.06 -1.65 4.60
N ILE A 345 11.80 -1.32 4.32
CA ILE A 345 10.98 -0.43 5.16
C ILE A 345 10.32 -1.27 6.26
N GLN A 346 10.47 -0.83 7.50
CA GLN A 346 9.90 -1.42 8.72
C GLN A 346 8.68 -0.63 9.22
N ASN A 347 7.93 -1.16 10.19
CA ASN A 347 6.75 -0.48 10.72
C ASN A 347 7.09 0.85 11.42
N PHE A 348 8.21 0.94 12.13
CA PHE A 348 8.63 2.21 12.74
C PHE A 348 8.95 3.27 11.67
N ASP A 349 9.50 2.88 10.51
CA ASP A 349 9.71 3.83 9.39
C ASP A 349 8.38 4.42 8.92
N ILE A 350 7.29 3.64 8.96
CA ILE A 350 5.95 4.17 8.66
C ILE A 350 5.53 5.19 9.71
N GLY A 351 5.79 4.91 11.00
CA GLY A 351 5.55 5.86 12.09
C GLY A 351 6.36 7.16 11.93
N LEU A 352 7.65 7.06 11.62
CA LEU A 352 8.52 8.20 11.32
C LEU A 352 8.03 8.98 10.11
N MET A 353 7.67 8.31 9.01
CA MET A 353 7.10 8.94 7.83
C MET A 353 5.84 9.72 8.15
N LEU A 354 4.88 9.12 8.88
CA LEU A 354 3.64 9.80 9.26
C LEU A 354 3.91 11.01 10.17
N ALA A 355 4.84 10.89 11.12
CA ALA A 355 5.26 11.98 11.98
C ALA A 355 5.88 13.12 11.15
N MET A 356 6.80 12.84 10.24
CA MET A 356 7.48 13.87 9.45
C MET A 356 6.56 14.52 8.41
N LEU A 357 5.65 13.74 7.82
CA LEU A 357 4.60 14.29 6.97
C LEU A 357 3.75 15.29 7.73
N LEU A 358 3.26 14.94 8.92
CA LEU A 358 2.44 15.85 9.72
C LEU A 358 3.26 17.05 10.23
N GLN A 359 4.51 16.85 10.63
CA GLN A 359 5.43 17.92 11.03
C GLN A 359 5.58 18.98 9.93
N SER A 360 5.71 18.57 8.66
CA SER A 360 5.80 19.51 7.53
C SER A 360 4.56 20.42 7.41
N ARG A 361 3.40 19.95 7.90
CA ARG A 361 2.10 20.63 7.85
C ARG A 361 1.74 21.39 9.13
N CYS A 362 2.51 21.21 10.20
CA CYS A 362 2.30 21.91 11.47
C CYS A 362 3.27 23.08 11.61
N ARG A 363 2.81 24.20 12.17
CA ARG A 363 3.68 25.37 12.43
C ARG A 363 4.26 25.41 13.84
N ASN A 364 3.57 24.81 14.82
CA ASN A 364 4.01 24.73 16.21
C ASN A 364 4.02 23.26 16.65
N VAL A 365 5.17 22.60 16.48
CA VAL A 365 5.29 21.15 16.61
C VAL A 365 6.59 20.72 17.28
N THR A 366 6.45 19.85 18.27
CA THR A 366 7.55 19.12 18.89
C THR A 366 7.55 17.69 18.37
N THR A 367 8.67 17.25 17.81
CA THR A 367 8.82 15.90 17.27
C THR A 367 9.83 15.09 18.06
N GLY A 368 9.58 13.81 18.22
CA GLY A 368 10.50 12.91 18.90
C GLY A 368 10.22 11.44 18.64
N ILE A 369 11.07 10.60 19.22
CA ILE A 369 10.97 9.14 19.22
C ILE A 369 10.91 8.63 20.65
N PHE A 370 10.22 7.51 20.86
CA PHE A 370 10.18 6.84 22.15
C PHE A 370 10.47 5.35 22.05
N GLY A 371 11.08 4.85 23.12
CA GLY A 371 11.39 3.44 23.36
C GLY A 371 11.37 3.15 24.86
N ASP A 372 12.53 2.85 25.44
CA ASP A 372 12.76 2.87 26.89
C ASP A 372 12.67 4.29 27.47
N ARG A 373 12.97 5.30 26.64
CA ARG A 373 12.97 6.73 26.98
C ARG A 373 12.23 7.52 25.90
N TRP A 374 11.86 8.76 26.21
CA TRP A 374 11.39 9.73 25.23
C TRP A 374 12.51 10.70 24.87
N LYS A 375 12.68 11.01 23.58
CA LYS A 375 13.67 11.99 23.11
C LYS A 375 13.07 12.87 22.01
N THR A 376 13.11 14.18 22.25
CA THR A 376 12.76 15.18 21.24
C THR A 376 13.96 15.46 20.34
N ILE A 377 13.68 15.65 19.05
CA ILE A 377 14.68 15.99 18.04
C ILE A 377 14.12 17.16 17.22
N GLN A 378 14.88 18.25 17.16
CA GLN A 378 14.52 19.42 16.37
C GLN A 378 15.06 19.26 14.95
N LEU A 379 14.17 19.29 13.97
CA LEU A 379 14.49 19.22 12.55
C LEU A 379 13.79 20.34 11.79
N PRO A 380 14.35 20.78 10.64
CA PRO A 380 13.64 21.70 9.76
C PRO A 380 12.30 21.10 9.30
N ARG A 381 11.35 21.96 8.91
CA ARG A 381 10.03 21.53 8.40
C ARG A 381 10.04 21.02 6.97
N GLN A 382 11.12 21.33 6.24
CA GLN A 382 11.34 20.89 4.88
C GLN A 382 12.17 19.60 4.90
N ASN A 383 12.24 18.91 3.75
CA ASN A 383 12.99 17.65 3.57
C ASN A 383 12.45 16.50 4.43
N VAL A 384 11.23 16.07 4.11
CA VAL A 384 10.52 15.03 4.87
C VAL A 384 11.29 13.71 4.85
N LEU A 385 11.84 13.30 3.70
CA LEU A 385 12.55 12.01 3.59
C LEU A 385 13.88 12.06 4.35
N ALA A 386 14.64 13.15 4.20
CA ALA A 386 15.87 13.36 4.94
C ALA A 386 15.64 13.39 6.46
N ASN A 387 14.55 14.01 6.92
CA ASN A 387 14.19 14.01 8.34
C ASN A 387 13.87 12.60 8.85
N VAL A 388 13.20 11.77 8.04
CA VAL A 388 12.96 10.36 8.41
C VAL A 388 14.27 9.58 8.51
N GLU A 389 15.22 9.79 7.60
CA GLU A 389 16.54 9.17 7.69
C GLU A 389 17.32 9.65 8.93
N GLU A 390 17.16 10.91 9.33
CA GLU A 390 17.77 11.44 10.54
C GLU A 390 17.24 10.76 11.80
N PHE A 391 15.91 10.59 11.89
CA PHE A 391 15.30 9.84 12.98
C PHE A 391 15.70 8.36 12.97
N HIS A 392 15.73 7.73 11.78
CA HIS A 392 16.16 6.34 11.61
C HIS A 392 17.58 6.12 12.16
N ARG A 393 18.53 7.02 11.86
CA ARG A 393 19.91 6.92 12.39
C ARG A 393 20.01 7.03 13.90
N ARG A 394 18.99 7.60 14.56
CA ARG A 394 18.95 7.85 16.00
C ARG A 394 18.02 6.90 16.76
N GLU A 395 17.43 5.91 16.10
CA GLU A 395 16.47 5.00 16.74
C GLU A 395 17.02 4.33 18.00
N GLY A 396 18.31 3.98 18.01
CA GLY A 396 18.98 3.33 19.13
C GLY A 396 19.24 4.23 20.34
N GLU A 397 18.99 5.54 20.26
CA GLU A 397 19.26 6.48 21.34
C GLU A 397 18.24 6.40 22.49
N VAL A 398 17.08 5.78 22.26
CA VAL A 398 15.96 5.71 23.22
C VAL A 398 15.66 4.31 23.74
N GLY A 399 16.42 3.28 23.31
CA GLY A 399 16.12 1.89 23.63
C GLY A 399 14.89 1.36 22.90
N TYR A 400 14.43 0.15 23.24
CA TYR A 400 13.50 -0.61 22.38
C TYR A 400 12.26 -1.21 23.07
N SER A 401 11.95 -0.78 24.29
CA SER A 401 10.65 -1.01 24.95
C SER A 401 9.58 -0.09 24.38
N THR A 402 8.31 -0.28 24.75
CA THR A 402 7.18 0.48 24.20
C THR A 402 6.55 1.39 25.27
N ASN A 403 7.31 2.35 25.80
CA ASN A 403 6.86 3.23 26.90
C ASN A 403 6.25 4.54 26.42
N GLY A 404 5.10 4.47 25.73
CA GLY A 404 4.39 5.65 25.21
C GLY A 404 3.94 6.67 26.27
N HIS A 405 3.76 6.25 27.53
CA HIS A 405 3.41 7.14 28.64
C HIS A 405 4.49 8.19 28.92
N LEU A 406 5.75 7.92 28.59
CA LEU A 406 6.88 8.84 28.82
C LEU A 406 6.74 10.14 28.03
N VAL A 407 6.05 10.10 26.89
CA VAL A 407 5.74 11.30 26.09
C VAL A 407 4.85 12.24 26.89
N VAL A 408 3.84 11.69 27.57
CA VAL A 408 2.89 12.48 28.38
C VAL A 408 3.55 12.91 29.69
N GLN A 409 4.36 12.05 30.30
CA GLN A 409 5.09 12.35 31.52
C GLN A 409 6.08 13.53 31.33
N ASP A 410 6.84 13.56 30.22
CA ASP A 410 7.75 14.67 29.91
C ASP A 410 7.01 16.03 29.87
N LEU A 411 5.80 16.06 29.31
CA LEU A 411 4.98 17.27 29.26
C LEU A 411 4.52 17.71 30.66
N PHE A 412 4.15 16.77 31.52
CA PHE A 412 3.81 17.07 32.91
C PHE A 412 5.03 17.61 33.68
N ASP A 413 6.17 16.94 33.56
CA ASP A 413 7.41 17.31 34.26
C ASP A 413 7.89 18.70 33.85
N ARG A 414 7.80 19.01 32.55
CA ARG A 414 8.16 20.33 31.98
C ARG A 414 7.06 21.37 32.14
N ARG A 415 5.88 20.99 32.64
CA ARG A 415 4.66 21.83 32.71
C ARG A 415 4.33 22.45 31.35
N GLU A 416 4.58 21.70 30.28
CA GLU A 416 4.35 22.13 28.91
C GLU A 416 2.88 21.85 28.54
N VAL A 417 2.13 22.91 28.28
CA VAL A 417 0.74 22.78 27.81
C VAL A 417 0.76 22.56 26.30
N VAL A 418 0.08 21.52 25.84
CA VAL A 418 -0.06 21.20 24.41
C VAL A 418 -1.53 20.93 24.08
N ASP A 419 -1.91 21.13 22.82
CA ASP A 419 -3.29 21.01 22.38
C ASP A 419 -3.59 19.63 21.76
N LYS A 420 -2.56 18.97 21.22
CA LYS A 420 -2.66 17.64 20.58
C LYS A 420 -1.41 16.80 20.80
N ILE A 421 -1.60 15.52 21.07
CA ILE A 421 -0.54 14.50 21.09
C ILE A 421 -0.92 13.43 20.07
N LEU A 422 -0.01 13.12 19.15
CA LEU A 422 -0.17 12.04 18.19
C LEU A 422 0.97 11.04 18.38
N LEU A 423 0.61 9.82 18.81
CA LEU A 423 1.51 8.70 18.97
C LEU A 423 1.37 7.77 17.76
N PHE A 424 2.48 7.45 17.09
CA PHE A 424 2.53 6.50 15.98
C PHE A 424 3.15 5.18 16.47
N THR A 425 2.29 4.22 16.85
CA THR A 425 2.64 2.96 17.54
C THR A 425 1.73 1.81 17.09
N ASP A 426 2.11 0.56 17.40
CA ASP A 426 1.25 -0.63 17.30
C ASP A 426 0.41 -0.88 18.58
N CYS A 427 0.49 0.05 19.55
CA CYS A 427 -0.20 0.03 20.83
C CYS A 427 0.16 -1.17 21.74
N GLN A 428 1.30 -1.84 21.53
CA GLN A 428 1.83 -2.83 22.47
C GLN A 428 2.56 -2.16 23.65
N LEU A 429 1.86 -1.25 24.35
CA LEU A 429 2.42 -0.48 25.47
C LEU A 429 2.62 -1.36 26.70
N TRP A 430 3.75 -1.22 27.41
CA TRP A 430 4.09 -2.05 28.58
C TRP A 430 3.51 -1.52 29.89
N ASN A 431 3.70 -0.23 30.14
CA ASN A 431 3.37 0.43 31.41
C ASN A 431 2.44 1.62 31.15
N SER A 432 1.22 1.37 30.66
CA SER A 432 0.25 2.40 30.26
C SER A 432 -0.77 2.73 31.33
#